data_AF-A0A1J3K9B2-F1
#
_entry.id   AF-A0A1J3K9B2-F1
#
_cell.length_a   1.000
_cell.length_b   1.000
_cell.length_c   1.000
_cell.angle_alpha   90.00
_cell.angle_beta   90.00
_cell.angle_gamma   90.00
#
_symmetry.space_group_name_H-M   'P 1'
#
loop_
_entity.id
_entity.type
_entity.pdbx_description
1 polymer ?
#
loop_
_entity_poly.entity_id
_entity_poly.type
_entity_poly.pdbx_seq_one_letter_code
_entity_poly.pdbx_strand_id
1 'polypeptide(L)'
;GDHNRYIVETNLAGEFEIARPTKRYLSLLNQVPHVFVGTPHELKQLVRIMCHEMRRSMKDVGIHVPPWRRNSYMQAKWFGFYKRTSMSSYEMVDNTNSSVDTTAFKACKEEYWNVKDLKVMVSQLTVAFNASEV
;
A
#
# COMPACT_ATOMS: atom_id res chain seq x y z
N GLY A 1 -20.19 17.47 4.52
CA GLY A 1 -20.62 16.50 3.49
C GLY A 1 -19.39 16.11 2.72
N ASP A 2 -18.88 14.90 2.95
CA ASP A 2 -17.66 14.43 2.31
C ASP A 2 -17.87 14.44 0.80
N HIS A 3 -17.16 15.35 0.13
CA HIS A 3 -17.29 15.53 -1.31
C HIS A 3 -16.92 14.22 -1.99
N ASN A 4 -17.83 13.77 -2.82
CA ASN A 4 -17.86 12.61 -3.74
C ASN A 4 -16.48 12.17 -4.29
N ARG A 5 -15.59 11.64 -3.43
CA ARG A 5 -14.24 11.22 -3.82
C ARG A 5 -14.37 9.87 -4.48
N TYR A 6 -14.06 9.82 -5.77
CA TYR A 6 -13.86 8.58 -6.49
C TYR A 6 -12.38 8.28 -6.67
N ILE A 7 -12.07 7.00 -6.79
CA ILE A 7 -10.77 6.49 -7.20
C ILE A 7 -10.95 5.84 -8.56
N VAL A 8 -10.09 6.23 -9.48
CA VAL A 8 -10.02 5.69 -10.84
C VAL A 8 -8.70 4.95 -10.95
N GLU A 9 -8.76 3.64 -11.07
CA GLU A 9 -7.61 2.78 -11.33
C GLU A 9 -7.75 2.15 -12.70
N THR A 10 -6.79 2.39 -13.60
CA THR A 10 -6.88 1.97 -15.00
C THR A 10 -6.48 0.50 -15.22
N ASN A 11 -5.69 -0.07 -14.31
CA ASN A 11 -5.27 -1.46 -14.35
C ASN A 11 -5.25 -2.08 -12.94
N LEU A 12 -6.42 -2.18 -12.33
CA LEU A 12 -6.54 -2.74 -10.98
C LEU A 12 -6.20 -4.24 -10.95
N ALA A 13 -6.56 -4.99 -11.99
CA ALA A 13 -6.25 -6.41 -12.07
C ALA A 13 -4.72 -6.67 -12.08
N GLY A 14 -3.94 -5.86 -12.81
CA GLY A 14 -2.48 -5.96 -12.86
C GLY A 14 -1.80 -5.78 -11.49
N GLU A 15 -2.39 -4.99 -10.60
CA GLU A 15 -1.90 -4.83 -9.22
C GLU A 15 -1.93 -6.12 -8.39
N PHE A 16 -2.77 -7.08 -8.79
CA PHE A 16 -2.97 -8.36 -8.12
C PHE A 16 -2.42 -9.56 -8.93
N GLU A 17 -1.82 -9.33 -10.09
CA GLU A 17 -1.19 -10.41 -10.85
C GLU A 17 0.08 -10.91 -10.15
N ILE A 18 0.29 -12.22 -10.08
CA ILE A 18 1.44 -12.85 -9.40
C ILE A 18 2.04 -13.94 -10.27
N ALA A 19 3.34 -14.23 -10.10
CA ALA A 19 4.08 -15.16 -10.97
C ALA A 19 3.61 -16.62 -10.89
N ARG A 20 3.10 -17.07 -9.72
CA ARG A 20 2.64 -18.45 -9.50
C ARG A 20 1.27 -18.46 -8.82
N PRO A 21 0.19 -18.15 -9.55
CA PRO A 21 -1.16 -18.16 -9.00
C PRO A 21 -1.69 -19.60 -8.90
N THR A 22 -2.42 -19.89 -7.83
CA THR A 22 -3.25 -21.10 -7.78
C THR A 22 -4.47 -20.94 -8.68
N LYS A 23 -5.06 -22.05 -9.15
CA LYS A 23 -6.28 -22.02 -9.97
C LYS A 23 -7.41 -21.22 -9.31
N ARG A 24 -7.59 -21.42 -8.00
CA ARG A 24 -8.58 -20.69 -7.19
C ARG A 24 -8.33 -19.19 -7.18
N TYR A 25 -7.08 -18.76 -7.01
CA TYR A 25 -6.73 -17.33 -7.04
C TYR A 25 -6.94 -16.74 -8.44
N LEU A 26 -6.58 -17.47 -9.49
CA LEU A 26 -6.73 -17.02 -10.87
C LEU A 26 -8.21 -16.84 -11.25
N SER A 27 -9.10 -17.75 -10.83
CA SER A 27 -10.55 -17.59 -10.99
C SER A 27 -11.10 -16.34 -10.30
N LEU A 28 -10.55 -15.95 -9.16
CA LEU A 28 -10.94 -14.74 -8.45
C LEU A 28 -10.37 -13.48 -9.14
N LEU A 29 -9.11 -13.53 -9.55
CA LEU A 29 -8.45 -12.43 -10.27
C LEU A 29 -9.18 -12.07 -11.56
N ASN A 30 -9.69 -13.06 -12.29
CA ASN A 30 -10.48 -12.86 -13.51
C ASN A 30 -11.82 -12.13 -13.29
N GLN A 31 -12.31 -12.07 -12.05
CA GLN A 31 -13.53 -11.33 -11.69
C GLN A 31 -13.22 -9.88 -11.29
N VAL A 32 -11.94 -9.54 -11.08
CA VAL A 32 -11.55 -8.17 -10.74
C VAL A 32 -11.66 -7.30 -12.00
N PRO A 33 -12.34 -6.14 -11.93
CA PRO A 33 -12.43 -5.25 -13.08
C PRO A 33 -11.04 -4.72 -13.44
N HIS A 34 -10.72 -4.68 -14.74
CA HIS A 34 -9.47 -4.10 -15.23
C HIS A 34 -9.41 -2.60 -14.92
N VAL A 35 -10.48 -1.87 -15.25
CA VAL A 35 -10.66 -0.46 -14.90
C VAL A 35 -11.64 -0.37 -13.75
N PHE A 36 -11.21 0.18 -12.62
CA PHE A 36 -12.04 0.40 -11.45
C PHE A 36 -12.37 1.89 -11.31
N VAL A 37 -13.66 2.20 -11.15
CA VAL A 37 -14.15 3.53 -10.78
C VAL A 37 -15.10 3.34 -9.62
N GLY A 38 -14.74 3.84 -8.45
CA GLY A 38 -15.56 3.62 -7.26
C GLY A 38 -15.12 4.44 -6.05
N THR A 39 -15.84 4.26 -4.97
CA THR A 39 -15.58 4.92 -3.70
C THR A 39 -14.33 4.33 -3.01
N PRO A 40 -13.66 5.11 -2.14
CA PRO A 40 -12.61 4.62 -1.27
C PRO A 40 -12.99 3.37 -0.49
N HIS A 41 -14.24 3.26 -0.06
CA HIS A 41 -14.72 2.13 0.73
C HIS A 41 -14.73 0.83 -0.08
N GLU A 42 -15.27 0.87 -1.30
CA GLU A 42 -15.34 -0.28 -2.20
C GLU A 42 -13.93 -0.79 -2.55
N LEU A 43 -13.01 0.13 -2.88
CA LEU A 43 -11.62 -0.26 -3.17
C LEU A 43 -10.93 -0.86 -1.94
N LYS A 44 -11.13 -0.30 -0.74
CA LYS A 44 -10.58 -0.87 0.51
C LYS A 44 -11.01 -2.32 0.72
N GLN A 45 -12.27 -2.63 0.48
CA GLN A 45 -12.82 -3.98 0.63
C GLN A 45 -12.21 -4.94 -0.39
N LEU A 46 -12.16 -4.53 -1.67
CA LEU A 46 -11.59 -5.31 -2.75
C LEU A 46 -10.10 -5.63 -2.49
N VAL A 47 -9.31 -4.62 -2.12
CA VAL A 47 -7.89 -4.78 -1.75
C VAL A 47 -7.72 -5.76 -0.58
N ARG A 48 -8.60 -5.69 0.42
CA ARG A 48 -8.55 -6.62 1.57
C ARG A 48 -8.79 -8.07 1.16
N ILE A 49 -9.80 -8.32 0.33
CA ILE A 49 -10.14 -9.66 -0.16
C ILE A 49 -9.00 -10.21 -1.04
N MET A 50 -8.55 -9.42 -2.02
CA MET A 50 -7.49 -9.84 -2.94
C MET A 50 -6.17 -10.10 -2.23
N CYS A 51 -5.74 -9.25 -1.29
CA CYS A 51 -4.52 -9.50 -0.51
C CYS A 51 -4.62 -10.77 0.35
N HIS A 52 -5.80 -11.09 0.87
CA HIS A 52 -6.00 -12.32 1.65
C HIS A 52 -5.82 -13.56 0.77
N GLU A 53 -6.47 -13.57 -0.40
CA GLU A 53 -6.44 -14.70 -1.33
C GLU A 53 -5.09 -14.84 -2.02
N MET A 54 -4.42 -13.72 -2.32
CA MET A 54 -3.04 -13.70 -2.82
C MET A 54 -2.09 -14.32 -1.81
N ARG A 55 -2.18 -13.94 -0.53
CA ARG A 55 -1.36 -14.53 0.54
C ARG A 55 -1.59 -16.03 0.65
N ARG A 56 -2.85 -16.48 0.57
CA ARG A 56 -3.17 -17.92 0.59
C ARG A 56 -2.55 -18.63 -0.62
N SER A 57 -2.72 -18.08 -1.81
CA SER A 57 -2.11 -18.61 -3.04
C SER A 57 -0.59 -18.74 -2.91
N MET A 58 0.11 -17.68 -2.51
CA MET A 58 1.57 -17.69 -2.37
C MET A 58 2.04 -18.69 -1.31
N LYS A 59 1.31 -18.81 -0.20
CA LYS A 59 1.60 -19.80 0.85
C LYS A 59 1.49 -21.22 0.32
N ASP A 60 0.45 -21.53 -0.46
CA ASP A 60 0.25 -22.86 -1.03
C ASP A 60 1.38 -23.27 -1.98
N VAL A 61 2.00 -22.30 -2.68
CA VAL A 61 3.15 -22.55 -3.56
C VAL A 61 4.51 -22.38 -2.85
N GLY A 62 4.53 -22.14 -1.54
CA GLY A 62 5.76 -22.00 -0.75
C GLY A 62 6.53 -20.70 -1.00
N ILE A 63 5.86 -19.63 -1.43
CA ILE A 63 6.47 -18.32 -1.71
C ILE A 63 6.10 -17.33 -0.60
N HIS A 64 7.10 -16.61 -0.08
CA HIS A 64 6.84 -15.53 0.87
C HIS A 64 6.16 -14.33 0.19
N VAL A 65 5.21 -13.69 0.89
CA VAL A 65 4.51 -12.51 0.36
C VAL A 65 5.42 -11.28 0.43
N PRO A 66 5.81 -10.68 -0.71
CA PRO A 66 6.69 -9.53 -0.68
C PRO A 66 6.01 -8.33 0.01
N PRO A 67 6.77 -7.41 0.63
CA PRO A 67 6.21 -6.31 1.43
C PRO A 67 5.16 -5.48 0.69
N TRP A 68 5.38 -5.18 -0.60
CA TRP A 68 4.46 -4.39 -1.42
C TRP A 68 3.16 -5.12 -1.78
N ARG A 69 3.10 -6.46 -1.62
CA ARG A 69 1.86 -7.24 -1.81
C ARG A 69 1.09 -7.44 -0.50
N ARG A 70 1.62 -6.96 0.63
CA ARG A 70 0.92 -7.00 1.90
C ARG A 70 -0.24 -6.01 1.89
N ASN A 71 -1.31 -6.35 2.62
CA ASN A 71 -2.50 -5.52 2.67
C ASN A 71 -2.22 -4.10 3.16
N SER A 72 -1.34 -3.93 4.15
CA SER A 72 -0.96 -2.61 4.67
C SER A 72 -0.37 -1.69 3.60
N TYR A 73 0.57 -2.20 2.81
CA TYR A 73 1.19 -1.45 1.72
C TYR A 73 0.16 -1.14 0.63
N MET A 74 -0.62 -2.14 0.21
CA MET A 74 -1.64 -1.94 -0.81
C MET A 74 -2.68 -0.91 -0.36
N GLN A 75 -3.13 -0.94 0.90
CA GLN A 75 -4.00 0.11 1.43
C GLN A 75 -3.31 1.48 1.42
N ALA A 76 -2.06 1.56 1.84
CA ALA A 76 -1.30 2.82 1.85
C ALA A 76 -1.06 3.40 0.45
N LYS A 77 -0.96 2.55 -0.59
CA LYS A 77 -0.83 2.98 -1.99
C LYS A 77 -1.95 3.95 -2.39
N TRP A 78 -3.18 3.69 -1.97
CA TRP A 78 -4.35 4.52 -2.33
C TRP A 78 -4.84 5.45 -1.21
N PHE A 79 -4.61 5.07 0.04
CA PHE A 79 -5.16 5.74 1.22
C PHE A 79 -4.09 6.27 2.18
N GLY A 80 -2.81 6.24 1.79
CA GLY A 80 -1.73 6.81 2.56
C GLY A 80 -2.00 8.29 2.87
N PHE A 81 -1.49 8.74 4.01
CA PHE A 81 -1.58 10.14 4.41
C PHE A 81 -0.83 11.00 3.41
N TYR A 82 -1.58 11.60 2.50
CA TYR A 82 -1.09 12.61 1.59
C TYR A 82 -2.07 13.79 1.65
N LYS A 83 -1.58 14.97 2.01
CA LYS A 83 -2.33 16.20 1.84
C LYS A 83 -2.46 16.43 0.34
N ARG A 84 -3.60 16.03 -0.23
CA ARG A 84 -3.93 16.38 -1.61
C ARG A 84 -3.89 17.90 -1.67
N THR A 85 -3.00 18.46 -2.50
CA THR A 85 -3.06 19.87 -2.88
C THR A 85 -4.36 20.04 -3.66
N SER A 86 -5.48 20.16 -2.96
CA SER A 86 -6.67 20.74 -3.53
C SER A 86 -6.26 22.16 -3.87
N MET A 87 -6.18 22.47 -5.16
CA MET A 87 -6.19 23.85 -5.63
C MET A 87 -7.59 24.43 -5.35
N SER A 88 -7.93 24.51 -4.07
CA SER A 88 -9.06 25.25 -3.58
C SER A 88 -8.43 26.48 -2.94
N SER A 89 -8.68 27.61 -3.61
CA SER A 89 -8.36 28.98 -3.22
C SER A 89 -6.88 29.30 -3.01
N TYR A 90 -6.30 30.00 -3.99
CA TYR A 90 -5.32 31.06 -3.74
C TYR A 90 -5.96 32.10 -2.82
N GLU A 91 -6.00 31.78 -1.52
CA GLU A 91 -6.18 32.78 -0.48
C GLU A 91 -4.84 32.92 0.22
N MET A 92 -4.20 34.06 -0.02
CA MET A 92 -3.08 34.52 0.77
C MET A 92 -3.61 34.81 2.17
N VAL A 93 -3.49 33.87 3.11
CA VAL A 93 -3.66 34.17 4.54
C VAL A 93 -2.58 33.48 5.36
N ASP A 94 -2.08 34.30 6.28
CA ASP A 94 -0.85 34.22 7.03
C ASP A 94 -0.77 33.05 8.02
N ASN A 95 0.48 32.74 8.34
CA ASN A 95 0.98 31.76 9.29
C ASN A 95 0.31 31.86 10.68
N THR A 96 -0.12 30.75 11.29
CA THR A 96 0.09 30.45 12.72
C THR A 96 -0.40 29.04 13.12
N ASN A 97 0.55 28.21 13.56
CA ASN A 97 0.46 27.06 14.48
C ASN A 97 -0.74 26.10 14.35
N SER A 98 -0.65 25.13 13.43
CA SER A 98 -1.40 23.87 13.56
C SER A 98 -0.46 22.75 14.00
N SER A 99 -0.64 22.27 15.24
CA SER A 99 0.01 21.08 15.77
C SER A 99 -0.44 19.87 14.95
N VAL A 100 0.46 19.33 14.14
CA VAL A 100 0.18 18.20 13.24
C VAL A 100 0.40 16.90 14.01
N ASP A 101 -0.68 16.26 14.46
CA ASP A 101 -0.62 14.91 15.01
C ASP A 101 -0.31 13.90 13.89
N THR A 102 0.98 13.67 13.70
CA THR A 102 1.50 12.61 12.83
C THR A 102 1.29 11.27 13.54
N THR A 103 0.14 10.63 13.34
CA THR A 103 -0.02 9.25 13.79
C THR A 103 0.91 8.36 12.95
N ALA A 104 2.00 7.94 13.58
CA ALA A 104 3.03 7.12 12.96
C ALA A 104 2.42 5.87 12.32
N PHE A 105 2.82 5.58 11.08
CA PHE A 105 2.50 4.34 10.39
C PHE A 105 2.93 3.18 11.28
N LYS A 106 1.98 2.48 11.90
CA LYS A 106 2.26 1.27 12.68
C LYS A 106 2.72 0.21 11.68
N ALA A 107 4.03 0.11 11.55
CA ALA A 107 4.72 -0.83 10.68
C ALA A 107 4.09 -2.23 10.83
N CYS A 108 3.88 -2.91 9.70
CA CYS A 108 3.65 -4.34 9.71
C CYS A 108 4.79 -4.99 10.49
N LYS A 109 4.46 -5.69 11.58
CA LYS A 109 5.42 -6.43 12.42
C LYS A 109 6.46 -7.10 11.52
N GLU A 110 7.69 -6.61 11.63
CA GLU A 110 8.85 -7.14 10.91
C GLU A 110 9.03 -8.60 11.32
N GLU A 111 8.89 -9.51 10.37
CA GLU A 111 9.31 -10.89 10.58
C GLU A 111 10.81 -10.95 10.27
N TYR A 112 11.60 -11.14 11.32
CA TYR A 112 13.03 -11.36 11.23
C TYR A 112 13.29 -12.72 10.57
N TRP A 113 14.11 -12.73 9.53
CA TRP A 113 14.73 -13.96 9.05
C TRP A 113 15.94 -14.25 9.92
N ASN A 114 15.89 -15.33 10.70
CA ASN A 114 17.06 -15.83 11.41
C ASN A 114 17.85 -16.73 10.46
N VAL A 115 18.92 -16.19 9.87
CA VAL A 115 19.92 -16.99 9.15
C VAL A 115 21.19 -16.95 9.98
N LYS A 116 21.49 -18.07 10.64
CA LYS A 116 22.77 -18.40 11.30
C LYS A 116 23.37 -17.22 12.07
N ASP A 117 22.80 -16.94 13.25
CA ASP A 117 23.31 -16.03 14.28
C ASP A 117 23.54 -14.56 13.88
N LEU A 118 23.10 -14.12 12.70
CA LEU A 118 23.20 -12.73 12.29
C LEU A 118 21.83 -12.04 12.24
N LYS A 119 21.57 -11.22 13.25
CA LYS A 119 20.38 -10.37 13.34
C LYS A 119 20.56 -9.13 12.45
N VAL A 120 20.23 -9.24 11.16
CA VAL A 120 20.34 -8.10 10.23
C VAL A 120 19.09 -7.22 10.33
N MET A 121 19.25 -5.96 10.78
CA MET A 121 18.19 -4.95 10.75
C MET A 121 18.15 -4.28 9.37
N VAL A 122 16.98 -4.21 8.74
CA VAL A 122 16.80 -3.49 7.45
C VAL A 122 16.85 -1.96 7.62
N SER A 123 16.78 -1.45 8.86
CA SER A 123 16.63 -0.01 9.17
C SER A 123 17.93 0.81 9.17
N GLN A 124 19.08 0.26 8.79
CA GLN A 124 20.37 0.98 8.79
C GLN A 124 20.78 1.56 7.41
N LEU A 125 19.96 1.40 6.38
CA LEU A 125 20.26 1.93 5.03
C LEU A 125 19.89 3.41 4.81
N THR A 126 19.32 4.09 5.80
CA THR A 126 18.91 5.49 5.70
C THR A 126 20.10 6.47 5.54
N VAL A 127 21.32 6.06 5.88
CA VAL A 127 22.50 6.94 5.86
C VAL A 127 23.12 7.12 4.47
N ALA A 128 22.75 6.32 3.47
CA ALA A 128 23.44 6.32 2.16
C ALA A 128 22.92 7.34 1.11
N PHE A 129 21.83 8.07 1.38
CA PHE A 129 21.22 8.96 0.38
C PHE A 129 21.33 10.47 0.66
N ASN A 130 22.01 10.88 1.74
CA ASN A 130 22.16 12.30 2.08
C ASN A 130 23.62 12.68 2.41
N ALA A 131 24.57 12.12 1.68
CA ALA A 131 25.94 12.64 1.61
C ALA A 131 26.15 13.33 0.26
N SER A 132 25.77 14.59 0.18
CA SER A 132 26.31 15.53 -0.81
C SER A 132 26.51 16.87 -0.10
N GLU A 133 27.80 17.15 0.08
CA GLU A 133 28.51 18.43 0.26
C GLU A 133 27.68 19.70 0.45
N VAL A 134 27.96 20.42 1.55
CA VAL A 134 28.80 21.65 1.56
C VAL A 134 29.53 21.79 2.89
#